data_AF-A0A952V2F1-F1
#
_entry.id   AF-A0A952V2F1-F1
#
_cell.length_a   1.000
_cell.length_b   1.000
_cell.length_c   1.000
_cell.angle_alpha   90.00
_cell.angle_beta   90.00
_cell.angle_gamma   90.00
#
_symmetry.space_group_name_H-M   'P 1'
#
loop_
_entity.id
_entity.type
_entity.pdbx_description
1 polymer ?
#
loop_
_entity_poly.entity_id
_entity_poly.type
_entity_poly.pdbx_seq_one_letter_code
_entity_poly.pdbx_strand_id
1 'polypeptide(L)'
;MNDVLRRALTGAAAGILATGVMTLEFAVAKATGLLGEPPPKKLTRRILTLVGHRPRGAELQLATAAAHVGYGAAAGALFGLLPRPARSVGGGVLYGLAIWAVSYAGWIPKLHLMRPPSRDRFGRPTSMALAHVVYGASLATALQKLRASKLQGNATEPFARNVSVPSSADKAVTVAPTPTVPAVNGSPSPSISRSGER
;
A
#
# COMPACT_ATOMS: atom_id res chain seq x y z
N MET A 1 5.35 20.37 -1.26
CA MET A 1 5.04 19.27 -2.20
C MET A 1 3.55 19.25 -2.48
N ASN A 2 3.15 19.58 -3.70
CA ASN A 2 1.76 19.64 -4.18
C ASN A 2 1.05 18.27 -4.11
N ASP A 3 -0.28 18.26 -3.93
CA ASP A 3 -1.09 17.04 -3.72
C ASP A 3 -0.95 16.04 -4.88
N VAL A 4 -0.91 16.55 -6.11
CA VAL A 4 -0.72 15.75 -7.32
C VAL A 4 0.57 14.92 -7.26
N LEU A 5 1.71 15.56 -6.93
CA LEU A 5 2.99 14.86 -6.81
C LEU A 5 2.96 13.83 -5.67
N ARG A 6 2.34 14.15 -4.52
CA ARG A 6 2.18 13.18 -3.43
C ARG A 6 1.39 11.95 -3.87
N ARG A 7 0.29 12.14 -4.61
CA ARG A 7 -0.55 11.05 -5.12
C ARG A 7 0.18 10.21 -6.16
N ALA A 8 0.92 10.85 -7.07
CA ALA A 8 1.74 10.17 -8.04
C ALA A 8 2.85 9.33 -7.37
N LEU A 9 3.59 9.89 -6.40
CA LEU A 9 4.64 9.17 -5.68
C LEU A 9 4.11 8.00 -4.84
N THR A 10 2.98 8.19 -4.15
CA THR A 10 2.35 7.10 -3.39
C THR A 10 1.84 6.01 -4.34
N GLY A 11 1.31 6.40 -5.50
CA GLY A 11 0.94 5.49 -6.58
C GLY A 11 2.14 4.72 -7.12
N ALA A 12 3.27 5.39 -7.38
CA ALA A 12 4.49 4.76 -7.86
C ALA A 12 5.02 3.72 -6.87
N ALA A 13 5.07 4.05 -5.58
CA ALA A 13 5.46 3.10 -4.53
C ALA A 13 4.53 1.88 -4.49
N ALA A 14 3.21 2.09 -4.58
CA ALA A 14 2.24 1.00 -4.65
C ALA A 14 2.42 0.14 -5.93
N GLY A 15 2.77 0.77 -7.06
CA GLY A 15 3.10 0.09 -8.31
C GLY A 15 4.32 -0.81 -8.21
N ILE A 16 5.41 -0.33 -7.59
CA ILE A 16 6.62 -1.13 -7.33
C ILE A 16 6.29 -2.37 -6.49
N LEU A 17 5.52 -2.19 -5.40
CA LEU A 17 5.10 -3.30 -4.55
C LEU A 17 4.26 -4.32 -5.32
N ALA A 18 3.30 -3.85 -6.11
CA ALA A 18 2.45 -4.71 -6.94
C ALA A 18 3.25 -5.48 -8.00
N THR A 19 4.26 -4.85 -8.61
CA THR A 19 5.18 -5.53 -9.54
C THR A 19 5.98 -6.63 -8.85
N GLY A 20 6.39 -6.42 -7.59
CA GLY A 20 7.02 -7.46 -6.78
C GLY A 20 6.12 -8.69 -6.60
N VAL A 21 4.85 -8.47 -6.23
CA VAL A 21 3.86 -9.55 -6.07
C VAL A 21 3.62 -10.31 -7.38
N MET A 22 3.41 -9.58 -8.48
CA MET A 22 3.24 -10.17 -9.81
C MET A 22 4.48 -10.95 -10.29
N THR A 23 5.68 -10.50 -9.93
CA THR A 23 6.92 -11.22 -10.26
C THR A 23 7.02 -12.55 -9.52
N LEU A 24 6.52 -12.60 -8.28
CA LEU A 24 6.43 -13.84 -7.50
C LEU A 24 5.50 -14.85 -8.17
N GLU A 25 4.37 -14.40 -8.70
CA GLU A 25 3.45 -15.26 -9.46
C GLU A 25 4.13 -15.83 -10.71
N PHE A 26 4.88 -15.02 -11.46
CA PHE A 26 5.64 -15.54 -12.61
C PHE A 26 6.71 -16.55 -12.21
N ALA A 27 7.33 -16.40 -11.04
CA ALA A 27 8.25 -17.40 -10.53
C ALA A 27 7.53 -18.72 -10.22
N VAL A 28 6.35 -18.67 -9.61
CA VAL A 28 5.50 -19.84 -9.34
C VAL A 28 5.04 -20.50 -10.64
N ALA A 29 4.50 -19.72 -11.59
CA ALA A 29 4.03 -20.22 -12.88
C ALA A 29 5.15 -20.83 -13.74
N LYS A 30 6.38 -20.33 -13.60
CA LYS A 30 7.56 -20.92 -14.23
C LYS A 30 7.96 -22.22 -13.55
N ALA A 31 7.95 -22.27 -12.22
CA ALA A 31 8.27 -23.48 -11.45
C ALA A 31 7.31 -24.64 -11.74
N THR A 32 6.05 -24.33 -12.04
CA THR A 32 5.02 -25.33 -12.38
C THR A 32 4.95 -25.67 -13.87
N GLY A 33 5.86 -25.14 -14.70
CA GLY A 33 5.93 -25.44 -16.14
C GLY A 33 4.81 -24.83 -16.99
N LEU A 34 3.92 -24.04 -16.39
CA LEU A 34 2.83 -23.34 -17.08
C LEU A 34 3.32 -22.12 -17.88
N LEU A 35 4.52 -21.62 -17.58
CA LEU A 35 5.10 -20.45 -18.24
C LEU A 35 6.51 -20.75 -18.78
N GLY A 36 6.70 -20.53 -20.09
CA GLY A 36 8.02 -20.56 -20.73
C GLY A 36 8.88 -19.33 -20.38
N GLU A 37 9.52 -18.69 -21.35
CA GLU A 37 10.29 -17.46 -21.07
C GLU A 37 9.34 -16.33 -20.59
N PRO A 38 9.62 -15.70 -19.43
CA PRO A 38 8.75 -14.70 -18.84
C PRO A 38 8.56 -13.51 -19.80
N PRO A 39 7.31 -13.04 -20.00
CA PRO A 39 6.99 -11.99 -20.99
C PRO A 39 7.87 -10.73 -20.90
N PRO A 40 8.19 -10.18 -19.72
CA PRO A 40 9.02 -8.97 -19.61
C PRO A 40 10.41 -9.14 -20.23
N LYS A 41 11.03 -10.32 -20.09
CA LYS A 41 12.37 -10.60 -20.62
C LYS A 41 12.39 -10.66 -22.14
N LYS A 42 11.36 -11.30 -22.72
CA LYS A 42 11.21 -11.39 -24.18
C LYS A 42 10.98 -10.02 -24.81
N LEU A 43 10.16 -9.19 -24.18
CA LEU A 43 9.87 -7.83 -24.65
C LEU A 43 11.12 -6.94 -24.57
N THR A 44 11.79 -6.92 -23.41
CA THR A 44 13.00 -6.12 -23.18
C THR A 44 14.12 -6.48 -24.16
N ARG A 45 14.36 -7.78 -24.37
CA ARG A 45 15.35 -8.24 -25.36
C ARG A 45 15.04 -7.72 -26.76
N ARG A 46 13.78 -7.80 -27.20
CA ARG A 46 13.38 -7.35 -28.54
C ARG A 46 13.52 -5.84 -28.69
N ILE A 47 13.07 -5.04 -27.71
CA ILE A 47 13.21 -3.58 -27.74
C ILE A 47 14.68 -3.18 -27.81
N LEU A 48 15.53 -3.75 -26.96
CA LEU A 48 16.96 -3.44 -26.97
C LEU A 48 17.62 -3.84 -28.30
N THR A 49 17.24 -4.99 -28.86
CA THR A 49 17.76 -5.43 -30.17
C THR A 49 17.34 -4.49 -31.30
N LEU A 50 16.14 -3.89 -31.24
CA LEU A 50 15.67 -2.91 -32.23
C LEU A 50 16.49 -1.62 -32.21
N VAL A 51 17.03 -1.21 -31.06
CA VAL A 51 17.91 -0.04 -30.94
C VAL A 51 19.39 -0.41 -31.11
N GLY A 52 19.69 -1.57 -31.71
CA GLY A 52 21.05 -2.02 -32.00
C GLY A 52 21.79 -2.66 -30.82
N HIS A 53 21.16 -2.76 -29.65
CA HIS A 53 21.79 -3.29 -28.44
C HIS A 53 21.43 -4.76 -28.19
N ARG A 54 22.42 -5.63 -28.01
CA ARG A 54 22.20 -7.09 -27.84
C ARG A 54 22.57 -7.55 -26.43
N PRO A 55 21.73 -7.27 -25.43
CA PRO A 55 22.04 -7.57 -24.04
C PRO A 55 22.06 -9.08 -23.77
N ARG A 56 22.99 -9.53 -22.93
CA ARG A 56 23.15 -10.96 -22.56
C ARG A 56 23.33 -11.14 -21.05
N GLY A 57 23.12 -12.36 -20.58
CA GLY A 57 23.40 -12.73 -19.18
C GLY A 57 22.74 -11.80 -18.15
N ALA A 58 23.54 -11.29 -17.23
CA ALA A 58 23.12 -10.39 -16.15
C ALA A 58 22.59 -9.04 -16.65
N GLU A 59 23.15 -8.49 -17.72
CA GLU A 59 22.73 -7.22 -18.30
C GLU A 59 21.27 -7.26 -18.74
N LEU A 60 20.87 -8.31 -19.46
CA LEU A 60 19.48 -8.46 -19.86
C LEU A 60 18.55 -8.65 -18.65
N GLN A 61 19.01 -9.34 -17.61
CA GLN A 61 18.21 -9.54 -16.40
C GLN A 61 17.97 -8.21 -15.68
N LEU A 62 19.02 -7.40 -15.52
CA LEU A 62 18.94 -6.10 -14.90
C LEU A 62 18.06 -5.15 -15.72
N ALA A 63 18.26 -5.09 -17.03
CA ALA A 63 17.43 -4.28 -17.93
C ALA A 63 15.96 -4.70 -17.88
N THR A 64 15.69 -6.00 -17.82
CA THR A 64 14.32 -6.53 -17.69
C THR A 64 13.70 -6.14 -16.36
N ALA A 65 14.43 -6.28 -15.26
CA ALA A 65 13.95 -5.93 -13.93
C ALA A 65 13.68 -4.43 -13.83
N ALA A 66 14.63 -3.60 -14.29
CA ALA A 66 14.48 -2.14 -14.30
C ALA A 66 13.30 -1.69 -15.16
N ALA A 67 13.13 -2.25 -16.36
CA ALA A 67 11.99 -1.95 -17.21
C ALA A 67 10.66 -2.37 -16.57
N HIS A 68 10.60 -3.54 -15.94
CA HIS A 68 9.37 -4.06 -15.32
C HIS A 68 8.97 -3.23 -14.10
N VAL A 69 9.93 -2.91 -13.22
CA VAL A 69 9.71 -2.05 -12.05
C VAL A 69 9.38 -0.63 -12.47
N GLY A 70 10.09 -0.07 -13.45
CA GLY A 70 9.84 1.28 -13.97
C GLY A 70 8.45 1.40 -14.60
N TYR A 71 8.03 0.42 -15.40
CA TYR A 71 6.69 0.36 -15.97
C TYR A 71 5.62 0.26 -14.89
N GLY A 72 5.80 -0.64 -13.91
CA GLY A 72 4.89 -0.77 -12.77
C GLY A 72 4.79 0.49 -11.93
N ALA A 73 5.91 1.17 -11.67
CA ALA A 73 5.92 2.45 -10.97
C ALA A 73 5.15 3.54 -11.74
N ALA A 74 5.38 3.65 -13.06
CA ALA A 74 4.68 4.62 -13.90
C ALA A 74 3.16 4.35 -13.95
N ALA A 75 2.76 3.09 -14.14
CA ALA A 75 1.36 2.68 -14.08
C ALA A 75 0.74 2.94 -12.71
N GLY A 76 1.45 2.62 -11.62
CA GLY A 76 1.01 2.92 -10.27
C GLY A 76 0.82 4.42 -10.02
N ALA A 77 1.72 5.27 -10.54
CA ALA A 77 1.60 6.71 -10.45
C ALA A 77 0.31 7.21 -11.14
N LEU A 78 0.03 6.74 -12.35
CA LEU A 78 -1.20 7.05 -13.08
C LEU A 78 -2.44 6.61 -12.29
N PHE A 79 -2.44 5.39 -11.74
CA PHE A 79 -3.52 4.91 -10.89
C PHE A 79 -3.72 5.77 -9.63
N GLY A 80 -2.65 6.25 -9.01
CA GLY A 80 -2.70 7.17 -7.86
C GLY A 80 -3.39 8.51 -8.18
N LEU A 81 -3.33 8.95 -9.44
CA LEU A 81 -3.96 10.17 -9.94
C LEU A 81 -5.44 10.00 -10.29
N LEU A 82 -5.93 8.76 -10.45
CA LEU A 82 -7.36 8.50 -10.69
C LEU A 82 -8.26 9.02 -9.56
N PRO A 83 -9.54 9.31 -9.86
CA PRO A 83 -10.52 9.71 -8.85
C PRO A 83 -10.68 8.63 -7.78
N ARG A 84 -11.08 9.03 -6.55
CA ARG A 84 -11.28 8.12 -5.41
C ARG A 84 -12.10 6.85 -5.75
N PRO A 85 -13.28 6.90 -6.39
CA PRO A 85 -14.07 5.70 -6.68
C PRO A 85 -13.35 4.68 -7.57
N ALA A 86 -12.53 5.16 -8.51
CA ALA A 86 -11.77 4.30 -9.42
C ALA A 86 -10.59 3.58 -8.74
N ARG A 87 -10.21 3.97 -7.51
CA ARG A 87 -9.07 3.41 -6.77
C ARG A 87 -9.45 2.30 -5.79
N SER A 88 -10.66 1.76 -5.92
CA SER A 88 -11.08 0.55 -5.22
C SER A 88 -10.30 -0.68 -5.71
N VAL A 89 -10.39 -1.80 -4.99
CA VAL A 89 -9.77 -3.06 -5.44
C VAL A 89 -10.33 -3.50 -6.80
N GLY A 90 -11.66 -3.43 -6.99
CA GLY A 90 -12.30 -3.71 -8.28
C GLY A 90 -11.82 -2.76 -9.39
N GLY A 91 -11.69 -1.47 -9.08
CA GLY A 91 -11.11 -0.49 -10.01
C GLY A 91 -9.65 -0.80 -10.37
N GLY A 92 -8.86 -1.27 -9.41
CA GLY A 92 -7.50 -1.77 -9.62
C GLY A 92 -7.45 -2.98 -10.55
N VAL A 93 -8.35 -3.96 -10.36
CA VAL A 93 -8.47 -5.13 -11.25
C VAL A 93 -8.80 -4.71 -12.68
N LEU A 94 -9.80 -3.85 -12.85
CA LEU A 94 -10.17 -3.31 -14.17
C LEU A 94 -9.01 -2.55 -14.81
N TYR A 95 -8.28 -1.76 -14.02
CA TYR A 95 -7.10 -1.03 -14.47
C TYR A 95 -5.97 -1.97 -14.93
N GLY A 96 -5.69 -3.05 -14.17
CA GLY A 96 -4.73 -4.07 -14.55
C GLY A 96 -5.11 -4.78 -15.85
N LEU A 97 -6.37 -5.17 -15.98
CA LEU A 97 -6.90 -5.76 -17.22
C LEU A 97 -6.83 -4.79 -18.41
N ALA A 98 -7.06 -3.49 -18.19
CA ALA A 98 -6.90 -2.48 -19.23
C ALA A 98 -5.43 -2.35 -19.66
N ILE A 99 -4.48 -2.35 -18.71
CA ILE A 99 -3.04 -2.40 -19.03
C ILE A 99 -2.72 -3.63 -19.88
N TRP A 100 -3.22 -4.79 -19.48
CA TRP A 100 -3.04 -6.03 -20.22
C TRP A 100 -3.60 -5.92 -21.64
N ALA A 101 -4.84 -5.45 -21.80
CA ALA A 101 -5.49 -5.32 -23.10
C ALA A 101 -4.76 -4.31 -24.00
N VAL A 102 -4.45 -3.12 -23.49
CA VAL A 102 -3.73 -2.08 -24.26
C VAL A 102 -2.34 -2.54 -24.65
N SER A 103 -1.63 -3.23 -23.74
CA SER A 103 -0.28 -3.72 -24.04
C SER A 103 -0.32 -4.88 -25.02
N TYR A 104 -1.09 -5.93 -24.68
CA TYR A 104 -1.06 -7.22 -25.35
C TYR A 104 -1.90 -7.26 -26.63
N ALA A 105 -3.01 -6.51 -26.72
CA ALA A 105 -3.84 -6.39 -27.92
C ALA A 105 -3.62 -5.08 -28.69
N GLY A 106 -3.01 -4.06 -28.07
CA GLY A 106 -2.80 -2.75 -28.69
C GLY A 106 -1.48 -2.65 -29.46
N TRP A 107 -0.39 -2.31 -28.77
CA TRP A 107 0.86 -1.90 -29.43
C TRP A 107 1.87 -3.03 -29.61
N ILE A 108 1.91 -4.03 -28.72
CA ILE A 108 2.86 -5.17 -28.83
C ILE A 108 2.69 -5.97 -30.13
N PRO A 109 1.47 -6.32 -30.60
CA PRO A 109 1.28 -7.04 -31.86
C PRO A 109 1.62 -6.16 -33.07
N LYS A 110 1.30 -4.86 -33.01
CA LYS A 110 1.57 -3.90 -34.09
C LYS A 110 3.07 -3.66 -34.30
N LEU A 111 3.88 -3.81 -33.25
CA LEU A 111 5.34 -3.77 -33.35
C LEU A 111 5.97 -5.15 -33.67
N HIS A 112 5.16 -6.16 -34.01
CA HIS A 112 5.60 -7.55 -34.24
C HIS A 112 6.40 -8.15 -33.06
N LEU A 113 6.22 -7.63 -31.84
CA LEU A 113 7.02 -8.00 -30.65
C LEU A 113 6.56 -9.32 -30.01
N MET A 114 5.31 -9.75 -30.22
CA MET A 114 4.80 -11.08 -29.86
C MET A 114 3.74 -11.55 -30.87
N ARG A 115 3.49 -12.86 -30.95
CA ARG A 115 2.39 -13.39 -31.78
C ARG A 115 1.05 -12.95 -31.17
N PRO A 116 0.03 -12.62 -31.99
CA PRO A 116 -1.30 -12.23 -31.51
C PRO A 116 -1.90 -13.27 -30.54
N PRO A 117 -2.76 -12.85 -29.59
CA PRO A 117 -3.38 -13.75 -28.60
C PRO A 117 -4.10 -14.95 -29.22
N SER A 118 -4.65 -14.79 -30.43
CA SER A 118 -5.35 -15.82 -31.20
C SER A 118 -4.43 -16.91 -31.77
N ARG A 119 -3.11 -16.74 -31.70
CA ARG A 119 -2.10 -17.71 -32.19
C ARG A 119 -1.08 -18.11 -31.11
N ASP A 120 -1.30 -17.70 -29.87
CA ASP A 120 -0.48 -18.14 -28.72
C ASP A 120 -1.17 -19.31 -28.01
N ARG A 121 -0.39 -20.17 -27.36
CA ARG A 121 -0.91 -21.39 -26.71
C ARG A 121 -1.92 -20.98 -25.62
N PHE A 122 -3.12 -21.59 -25.61
CA PHE A 122 -4.30 -21.16 -24.81
C PHE A 122 -4.04 -20.80 -23.32
N GLY A 123 -3.01 -21.37 -22.66
CA GLY A 123 -2.69 -21.04 -21.26
C GLY A 123 -1.99 -19.70 -21.04
N ARG A 124 -1.27 -19.17 -22.03
CA ARG A 124 -0.36 -18.02 -21.86
C ARG A 124 -1.07 -16.66 -21.80
N PRO A 125 -2.10 -16.39 -22.62
CA PRO A 125 -2.91 -15.17 -22.49
C PRO A 125 -3.63 -15.11 -21.14
N THR A 126 -4.19 -16.24 -20.70
CA THR A 126 -4.93 -16.35 -19.44
C THR A 126 -4.03 -16.16 -18.23
N SER A 127 -2.84 -16.77 -18.20
CA SER A 127 -1.87 -16.56 -17.12
C SER A 127 -1.39 -15.11 -17.06
N MET A 128 -1.25 -14.43 -18.20
CA MET A 128 -0.89 -13.01 -18.20
C MET A 128 -2.04 -12.11 -17.77
N ALA A 129 -3.27 -12.43 -18.14
CA ALA A 129 -4.44 -11.69 -17.66
C ALA A 129 -4.56 -11.83 -16.14
N LEU A 130 -4.41 -13.04 -15.61
CA LEU A 130 -4.34 -13.33 -14.16
C LEU A 130 -3.24 -12.50 -13.48
N ALA A 131 -2.04 -12.48 -14.05
CA ALA A 131 -0.95 -11.66 -13.52
C ALA A 131 -1.27 -10.17 -13.44
N HIS A 132 -2.04 -9.66 -14.40
CA HIS A 132 -2.49 -8.27 -14.39
C HIS A 132 -3.65 -8.02 -13.42
N VAL A 133 -4.51 -9.00 -13.19
CA VAL A 133 -5.52 -8.97 -12.11
C VAL A 133 -4.82 -8.90 -10.76
N VAL A 134 -3.84 -9.76 -10.51
CA VAL A 134 -3.03 -9.78 -9.28
C VAL A 134 -2.31 -8.46 -9.09
N TYR A 135 -1.67 -7.94 -10.14
CA TYR A 135 -1.06 -6.62 -10.12
C TYR A 135 -2.06 -5.52 -9.75
N GLY A 136 -3.22 -5.47 -10.42
CA GLY A 136 -4.25 -4.47 -10.21
C GLY A 136 -4.82 -4.48 -8.79
N ALA A 137 -5.15 -5.67 -8.26
CA ALA A 137 -5.64 -5.84 -6.90
C ALA A 137 -4.58 -5.46 -5.85
N SER A 138 -3.33 -5.88 -6.06
CA SER A 138 -2.20 -5.57 -5.18
C SER A 138 -1.90 -4.07 -5.16
N LEU A 139 -1.93 -3.42 -6.33
CA LEU A 139 -1.73 -1.98 -6.48
C LEU A 139 -2.76 -1.18 -5.70
N ALA A 140 -4.05 -1.49 -5.87
CA ALA A 140 -5.11 -0.81 -5.15
C ALA A 140 -5.02 -1.01 -3.63
N THR A 141 -4.68 -2.23 -3.19
CA THR A 141 -4.53 -2.54 -1.76
C THR A 141 -3.33 -1.83 -1.15
N ALA A 142 -2.17 -1.87 -1.81
CA ALA A 142 -0.96 -1.20 -1.37
C ALA A 142 -1.16 0.32 -1.29
N LEU A 143 -1.83 0.91 -2.29
CA LEU A 143 -2.15 2.34 -2.30
C LEU A 143 -3.02 2.74 -1.11
N GLN A 144 -4.04 1.94 -0.79
CA GLN A 144 -4.93 2.18 0.36
C GLN A 144 -4.16 2.11 1.68
N LYS A 145 -3.32 1.07 1.87
CA LYS A 145 -2.49 0.90 3.07
C LYS A 145 -1.51 2.06 3.26
N LEU A 146 -0.76 2.43 2.23
CA LEU A 146 0.21 3.54 2.30
C LEU A 146 -0.44 4.88 2.64
N ARG A 147 -1.68 5.10 2.19
CA ARG A 147 -2.44 6.31 2.53
C ARG A 147 -2.97 6.26 3.97
N ALA A 148 -3.44 5.11 4.43
CA ALA A 148 -3.90 4.94 5.81
C ALA A 148 -2.77 5.14 6.82
N SER A 149 -1.59 4.52 6.59
CA SER A 149 -0.42 4.70 7.47
C SER A 149 0.03 6.16 7.56
N LYS A 150 -0.08 6.92 6.47
CA LYS A 150 0.27 8.35 6.45
C LYS A 150 -0.72 9.21 7.24
N LEU A 151 -2.01 8.87 7.20
CA LEU A 151 -3.04 9.54 7.99
C LEU A 151 -2.85 9.26 9.48
N GLN A 152 -2.49 8.02 9.85
CA GLN A 152 -2.18 7.63 11.23
C GLN A 152 -0.94 8.35 11.76
N GLY A 153 0.17 8.38 11.01
CA GLY A 153 1.39 9.09 11.40
C GLY A 153 1.18 10.60 11.57
N ASN A 154 0.33 11.20 10.76
CA ASN A 154 -0.06 12.61 10.92
C ASN A 154 -0.97 12.87 12.13
N ALA A 155 -1.69 11.87 12.64
CA ALA A 155 -2.61 12.01 13.77
C ALA A 155 -1.92 11.79 15.13
N THR A 156 -0.84 11.01 15.18
CA THR A 156 -0.02 10.83 16.39
C THR A 156 0.97 11.98 16.64
N GLU A 157 1.46 12.64 15.60
CA GLU A 157 2.32 13.84 15.66
C GLU A 157 1.73 15.05 16.46
N PRO A 158 0.46 15.46 16.27
CA PRO A 158 -0.10 16.61 17.01
C PRO A 158 -0.30 16.35 18.50
N PHE A 159 -0.48 15.09 18.91
CA PHE A 159 -0.59 14.74 20.33
C PHE A 159 0.78 14.80 21.03
N ALA A 160 1.84 14.33 20.36
CA ALA A 160 3.21 14.37 20.92
C ALA A 160 3.78 15.79 21.06
N ARG A 161 3.37 16.75 20.22
CA ARG A 161 3.83 18.16 20.34
C ARG A 161 3.19 18.95 21.46
N ASN A 162 2.02 18.54 21.96
CA ASN A 162 1.28 19.27 23.00
C ASN A 162 1.46 18.70 24.41
N VAL A 163 2.24 17.63 24.57
CA VAL A 163 2.64 17.10 25.89
C VAL A 163 4.08 17.49 26.18
N SER A 164 4.35 18.79 26.25
CA SER A 164 5.48 19.30 27.02
C SER A 164 5.11 19.18 28.50
N VAL A 165 5.53 18.07 29.12
CA VAL A 165 5.45 17.86 30.57
C VAL A 165 6.21 19.02 31.25
N PRO A 166 5.59 19.81 32.15
CA PRO A 166 6.36 20.77 32.92
C PRO A 166 7.41 20.01 33.75
N SER A 167 8.68 20.36 33.56
CA SER A 167 9.80 19.86 34.36
C SER A 167 9.51 20.12 35.83
N SER A 168 9.49 19.07 36.65
CA SER A 168 9.19 19.09 38.10
C SER A 168 10.26 19.83 38.95
N ALA A 169 10.92 20.85 38.42
CA ALA A 169 11.99 21.58 39.11
C ALA A 169 11.51 22.79 39.94
N ASP A 170 10.24 23.20 39.87
CA ASP A 170 9.75 24.43 40.54
C ASP A 170 8.71 24.20 41.65
N LYS A 171 8.92 23.20 42.52
CA LYS A 171 8.18 23.13 43.80
C LYS A 171 9.10 22.92 44.99
N ALA A 172 9.82 23.98 45.35
CA ALA A 172 10.15 24.21 46.76
C ALA A 172 8.95 24.91 47.42
N VAL A 173 8.12 24.15 48.13
CA VAL A 173 7.09 24.71 49.02
C VAL A 173 7.36 24.21 50.43
N THR A 174 7.64 25.19 51.27
CA THR A 174 7.87 25.21 52.71
C THR A 174 6.87 24.35 53.50
N VAL A 175 7.40 23.52 54.41
CA VAL A 175 6.64 22.75 55.40
C VAL A 175 6.25 23.67 56.58
N ALA A 176 4.98 23.66 56.98
CA ALA A 176 4.47 24.25 58.22
C ALA A 176 3.73 23.18 59.06
N PRO A 177 3.69 23.30 60.41
CA PRO A 177 3.46 22.17 61.29
C PRO A 177 1.98 21.87 61.59
N THR A 178 1.75 20.61 61.95
CA THR A 178 0.49 19.92 62.30
C THR A 178 -0.22 20.49 63.54
N PRO A 179 -1.57 20.57 63.57
CA PRO A 179 -2.33 20.68 64.81
C PRO A 179 -2.98 19.34 65.21
N THR A 180 -2.87 19.04 66.51
CA THR A 180 -3.46 17.93 67.28
C THR A 180 -4.97 18.08 67.47
N VAL A 181 -5.71 16.97 67.41
CA VAL A 181 -7.16 16.88 67.71
C VAL A 181 -7.36 16.23 69.09
N PRO A 182 -8.21 16.75 69.99
CA PRO A 182 -8.59 16.06 71.21
C PRO A 182 -9.86 15.20 71.03
N ALA A 183 -9.89 14.05 71.71
CA ALA A 183 -11.04 13.15 71.81
C ALA A 183 -11.94 13.54 73.00
N VAL A 184 -13.27 13.39 72.88
CA VAL A 184 -14.16 13.31 74.04
C VAL A 184 -15.41 12.44 73.76
N ASN A 185 -15.72 11.62 74.75
CA ASN A 185 -16.76 10.59 74.85
C ASN A 185 -18.16 11.16 75.18
N GLY A 186 -19.21 10.37 74.88
CA GLY A 186 -20.44 10.34 75.70
C GLY A 186 -21.77 10.12 74.95
N SER A 187 -22.30 8.88 74.99
CA SER A 187 -23.73 8.51 74.80
C SER A 187 -24.50 8.72 76.14
N PRO A 188 -25.88 8.72 76.26
CA PRO A 188 -26.88 7.93 75.50
C PRO A 188 -28.27 8.57 75.20
N SER A 189 -29.14 7.78 74.54
CA SER A 189 -30.56 7.91 74.10
C SER A 189 -31.60 8.34 75.18
N PRO A 190 -32.96 8.28 74.98
CA PRO A 190 -33.83 8.06 73.80
C PRO A 190 -35.09 9.01 73.72
N SER A 191 -35.86 8.99 72.62
CA SER A 191 -37.34 9.14 72.66
C SER A 191 -38.04 8.77 71.35
N ILE A 192 -39.30 8.38 71.50
CA ILE A 192 -40.22 7.66 70.60
C ILE A 192 -41.25 8.65 70.01
N SER A 193 -41.67 8.47 68.75
CA SER A 193 -43.07 8.59 68.25
C SER A 193 -43.10 8.38 66.73
N ARG A 194 -43.71 7.32 66.14
CA ARG A 194 -45.14 7.03 65.87
C ARG A 194 -45.86 8.07 64.97
N SER A 195 -46.08 7.72 63.70
CA SER A 195 -47.37 7.62 62.96
C SER A 195 -47.04 7.35 61.47
N GLY A 196 -47.65 6.39 60.77
CA GLY A 196 -48.96 6.55 60.08
C GLY A 196 -48.76 7.44 58.84
N GLU A 197 -49.12 7.13 57.60
CA GLU A 197 -50.14 6.24 57.04
C GLU A 197 -49.87 6.08 55.52
N ARG A 198 -50.32 4.93 54.99
CA ARG A 198 -50.81 4.63 53.63
C ARG A 198 -49.90 4.81 52.41
#